data_AF-A0A9E7BB21-F1
#
_entry.id   AF-A0A9E7BB21-F1
#
_cell.length_a   1.000
_cell.length_b   1.000
_cell.length_c   1.000
_cell.angle_alpha   90.00
_cell.angle_beta   90.00
_cell.angle_gamma   90.00
#
_symmetry.space_group_name_H-M   'P 1'
#
loop_
_entity.id
_entity.type
_entity.pdbx_description
1 polymer ?
#
loop_
_entity_poly.entity_id
_entity_poly.type
_entity_poly.pdbx_seq_one_letter_code
_entity_poly.pdbx_strand_id
1 'polypeptide(L)'
;MNAPIKHTADATTVEEGLAIQEEQAKFDSETATAVAMQNTLLTPRFYTTDFDELDAIDVTPVRKEWDKLIAQMQSDPNKGHFRKNEDWDHVDWDGMEPQLRKEFIDFLISSCTAEFSGCVLYKEMKRRGSNKDITQLFQLMARDEARHAGFINDA
;
A
#
# COMPACT_ATOMS: atom_id res chain seq x y z
N MET A 1 -20.26 -21.36 -6.62
CA MET A 1 -20.73 -21.42 -5.21
C MET A 1 -19.48 -21.50 -4.37
N ASN A 2 -19.04 -20.39 -3.80
CA ASN A 2 -17.82 -20.36 -2.99
C ASN A 2 -18.15 -21.02 -1.65
N ALA A 3 -17.43 -22.10 -1.32
CA ALA A 3 -17.55 -22.74 -0.03
C ALA A 3 -17.10 -21.76 1.08
N PRO A 4 -17.71 -21.79 2.26
CA PRO A 4 -17.30 -20.92 3.36
C PRO A 4 -15.86 -21.27 3.80
N ILE A 5 -15.03 -20.24 3.92
CA ILE A 5 -13.66 -20.34 4.45
C ILE A 5 -13.75 -20.79 5.91
N LYS A 6 -13.09 -21.90 6.26
CA LYS A 6 -13.07 -22.42 7.63
C LYS A 6 -12.22 -21.51 8.52
N HIS A 7 -12.77 -21.06 9.64
CA HIS A 7 -12.07 -20.18 10.57
C HIS A 7 -11.50 -20.99 11.75
N THR A 8 -10.39 -20.56 12.34
CA THR A 8 -9.79 -21.23 13.52
C THR A 8 -10.72 -21.24 14.74
N ALA A 9 -11.71 -20.34 14.78
CA ALA A 9 -12.77 -20.31 15.80
C ALA A 9 -13.76 -21.48 15.68
N ASP A 10 -13.79 -22.17 14.55
CA ASP A 10 -14.62 -23.36 14.32
C ASP A 10 -13.90 -24.65 14.72
N ALA A 11 -12.61 -24.57 15.10
CA ALA A 11 -11.82 -25.73 15.49
C ALA A 11 -12.20 -26.23 16.88
N THR A 12 -12.39 -27.55 17.00
CA THR A 12 -12.75 -28.21 18.26
C THR A 12 -11.54 -28.77 19.01
N THR A 13 -10.38 -28.82 18.34
CA THR A 13 -9.11 -29.27 18.92
C THR A 13 -7.97 -28.33 18.55
N VAL A 14 -6.90 -28.40 19.34
CA VAL A 14 -5.69 -27.57 19.14
C VAL A 14 -4.98 -27.99 17.84
N GLU A 15 -4.93 -29.28 17.53
CA GLU A 15 -4.36 -29.78 16.28
C GLU A 15 -5.15 -29.33 15.05
N GLU A 16 -6.48 -29.25 15.14
CA GLU A 16 -7.34 -28.75 14.06
C GLU A 16 -7.15 -27.25 13.85
N GLY A 17 -7.03 -26.48 14.94
CA GLY A 17 -6.72 -25.05 14.89
C GLY A 17 -5.36 -24.77 14.24
N LEU A 18 -4.33 -25.55 14.60
CA LEU A 18 -2.99 -25.46 14.02
C LEU A 18 -2.97 -25.86 12.55
N ALA A 19 -3.68 -26.91 12.14
CA ALA A 19 -3.74 -27.33 10.74
C ALA A 19 -4.46 -26.31 9.84
N ILE A 20 -5.56 -25.71 10.32
CA ILE A 20 -6.25 -24.61 9.63
C ILE A 20 -5.34 -23.39 9.52
N GLN A 21 -4.59 -23.10 10.59
CA GLN A 21 -3.63 -22.00 10.63
C GLN A 21 -2.43 -22.24 9.71
N GLU A 22 -1.91 -23.47 9.61
CA GLU A 22 -0.83 -23.86 8.69
C GLU A 22 -1.28 -23.83 7.22
N GLU A 23 -2.52 -24.22 6.92
CA GLU A 23 -3.10 -24.11 5.57
C GLU A 23 -3.35 -22.65 5.17
N GLN A 24 -3.87 -21.81 6.08
CA GLN A 24 -4.03 -20.37 5.84
C GLN A 24 -2.69 -19.61 5.79
N ALA A 25 -1.68 -20.09 6.50
CA ALA A 25 -0.33 -19.51 6.51
C ALA A 25 0.45 -19.79 5.21
N LYS A 26 -0.04 -20.67 4.34
CA LYS A 26 0.43 -20.78 2.95
C LYS A 26 -0.22 -19.68 2.13
N PHE A 27 0.21 -18.44 2.36
CA PHE A 27 -0.15 -17.20 1.66
C PHE A 27 -0.72 -17.40 0.25
N ASP A 28 -2.04 -17.54 0.14
CA ASP A 28 -2.73 -17.38 -1.12
C ASP A 28 -3.12 -15.91 -1.31
N SER A 29 -3.12 -15.44 -2.55
CA SER A 29 -3.55 -14.09 -2.91
C SER A 29 -5.01 -13.81 -2.47
N GLU A 30 -5.80 -14.85 -2.24
CA GLU A 30 -7.21 -14.75 -1.85
C GLU A 30 -7.35 -14.31 -0.38
N THR A 31 -6.48 -14.79 0.49
CA THR A 31 -6.44 -14.47 1.93
C THR A 31 -5.96 -13.04 2.13
N ALA A 32 -4.90 -12.63 1.42
CA ALA A 32 -4.45 -11.23 1.43
C ALA A 32 -5.55 -10.28 0.93
N THR A 33 -6.27 -10.67 -0.13
CA THR A 33 -7.42 -9.91 -0.63
C THR A 33 -8.55 -9.87 0.41
N ALA A 34 -8.86 -10.99 1.06
CA ALA A 34 -9.89 -11.06 2.08
C ALA A 34 -9.57 -10.15 3.28
N VAL A 35 -8.31 -10.13 3.74
CA VAL A 35 -7.83 -9.23 4.80
C VAL A 35 -7.98 -7.77 4.37
N ALA A 36 -7.56 -7.42 3.15
CA ALA A 36 -7.70 -6.06 2.60
C ALA A 36 -9.17 -5.62 2.45
N MET A 37 -10.11 -6.56 2.31
CA MET A 37 -11.55 -6.28 2.21
C MET A 37 -12.27 -6.18 3.57
N GLN A 38 -11.63 -6.54 4.69
CA GLN A 38 -12.27 -6.46 6.01
C GLN A 38 -12.54 -5.01 6.40
N ASN A 39 -13.68 -4.72 7.03
CA ASN A 39 -13.99 -3.35 7.46
C ASN A 39 -13.61 -3.14 8.93
N THR A 40 -12.31 -2.98 9.21
CA THR A 40 -11.79 -2.67 10.54
C THR A 40 -11.40 -1.18 10.63
N LEU A 41 -11.09 -0.68 11.84
CA LEU A 41 -10.57 0.68 12.02
C LEU A 41 -9.24 0.90 11.28
N LEU A 42 -8.42 -0.13 11.19
CA LEU A 42 -7.07 -0.09 10.62
C LEU A 42 -7.03 -0.54 9.16
N THR A 43 -8.13 -1.09 8.61
CA THR A 43 -8.15 -1.49 7.21
C THR A 43 -8.13 -0.24 6.33
N PRO A 44 -7.11 -0.08 5.47
CA PRO A 44 -7.06 1.03 4.54
C PRO A 44 -8.22 0.91 3.53
N ARG A 45 -8.95 2.00 3.37
CA ARG A 45 -9.99 2.12 2.34
C ARG A 45 -9.41 2.84 1.13
N PHE A 46 -9.98 2.58 -0.05
CA PHE A 46 -9.68 3.41 -1.21
C PHE A 46 -10.01 4.86 -0.91
N TYR A 47 -9.00 5.71 -0.93
CA TYR A 47 -9.17 7.13 -0.73
C TYR A 47 -10.05 7.72 -1.83
N THR A 48 -11.03 8.51 -1.40
CA THR A 48 -11.86 9.35 -2.26
C THR A 48 -11.68 10.80 -1.86
N THR A 49 -11.85 11.72 -2.79
CA THR A 49 -11.71 13.16 -2.55
C THR A 49 -12.64 13.94 -3.45
N ASP A 50 -12.78 15.23 -3.19
CA ASP A 50 -13.42 16.16 -4.10
C ASP A 50 -12.38 16.66 -5.12
N PHE A 51 -12.50 16.20 -6.36
CA PHE A 51 -11.56 16.54 -7.43
C PHE A 51 -11.73 17.98 -7.90
N ASP A 52 -12.94 18.54 -7.82
CA ASP A 52 -13.21 19.90 -8.27
C ASP A 52 -12.60 20.91 -7.28
N GLU A 53 -12.74 20.64 -5.96
CA GLU A 53 -12.07 21.44 -4.93
C GLU A 53 -10.55 21.38 -5.04
N LEU A 54 -9.97 20.19 -5.26
CA LEU A 54 -8.53 20.03 -5.47
C LEU A 54 -8.04 20.76 -6.73
N ASP A 55 -8.77 20.67 -7.85
CA ASP A 55 -8.39 21.35 -9.11
C ASP A 55 -8.49 22.88 -8.97
N ALA A 56 -9.36 23.38 -8.11
CA ALA A 56 -9.54 24.82 -7.86
C ALA A 56 -8.46 25.45 -6.97
N ILE A 57 -7.52 24.67 -6.40
CA ILE A 57 -6.47 25.19 -5.52
C ILE A 57 -5.56 26.17 -6.26
N ASP A 58 -5.48 27.40 -5.73
CA ASP A 58 -4.55 28.42 -6.19
C ASP A 58 -3.26 28.39 -5.35
N VAL A 59 -2.15 28.04 -6.01
CA VAL A 59 -0.82 27.99 -5.41
C VAL A 59 -0.04 29.31 -5.57
N THR A 60 -0.61 30.32 -6.25
CA THR A 60 0.01 31.64 -6.48
C THR A 60 0.56 32.28 -5.20
N PRO A 61 -0.13 32.25 -4.04
CA PRO A 61 0.38 32.84 -2.80
C PRO A 61 1.69 32.22 -2.30
N VAL A 62 2.01 30.99 -2.71
CA VAL A 62 3.20 30.22 -2.29
C VAL A 62 4.04 29.76 -3.50
N ARG A 63 3.92 30.46 -4.63
CA ARG A 63 4.51 30.06 -5.93
C ARG A 63 6.00 29.73 -5.83
N LYS A 64 6.75 30.54 -5.08
CA LYS A 64 8.20 30.40 -4.94
C LYS A 64 8.59 29.10 -4.24
N GLU A 65 7.88 28.75 -3.17
CA GLU A 65 8.07 27.52 -2.41
C GLU A 65 7.62 26.31 -3.23
N TRP A 66 6.49 26.44 -3.93
CA TRP A 66 5.96 25.43 -4.82
C TRP A 66 6.94 25.08 -5.95
N ASP A 67 7.49 26.08 -6.64
CA ASP A 67 8.46 25.85 -7.73
C ASP A 67 9.69 25.09 -7.25
N LYS A 68 10.18 25.40 -6.04
CA LYS A 68 11.30 24.68 -5.44
C LYS A 68 10.95 23.23 -5.13
N LEU A 69 9.77 22.99 -4.56
CA LEU A 69 9.27 21.64 -4.28
C LEU A 69 9.18 20.81 -5.57
N ILE A 70 8.53 21.36 -6.61
CA ILE A 70 8.39 20.68 -7.90
C ILE A 70 9.75 20.40 -8.53
N ALA A 71 10.68 21.37 -8.52
CA ALA A 71 12.02 21.16 -9.04
C ALA A 71 12.78 20.04 -8.31
N GLN A 72 12.65 19.97 -6.97
CA GLN A 72 13.25 18.89 -6.19
C GLN A 72 12.64 17.53 -6.55
N MET A 73 11.31 17.43 -6.60
CA MET A 73 10.62 16.20 -7.00
C MET A 73 10.99 15.76 -8.42
N GLN A 74 11.15 16.70 -9.35
CA GLN A 74 11.60 16.42 -10.72
C GLN A 74 13.05 15.94 -10.78
N SER A 75 13.95 16.55 -9.99
CA SER A 75 15.37 16.15 -9.92
C SER A 75 15.57 14.73 -9.37
N ASP A 76 14.58 14.22 -8.64
CA ASP A 76 14.47 12.81 -8.22
C ASP A 76 15.75 12.27 -7.54
N PRO A 77 16.27 12.97 -6.50
CA PRO A 77 17.53 12.58 -5.86
C PRO A 77 17.43 11.20 -5.17
N ASN A 78 16.21 10.79 -4.80
CA ASN A 78 15.93 9.55 -4.08
C ASN A 78 15.58 8.37 -4.99
N LYS A 79 15.80 8.48 -6.32
CA LYS A 79 15.48 7.42 -7.29
C LYS A 79 16.05 6.04 -6.92
N GLY A 80 17.22 6.01 -6.27
CA GLY A 80 17.89 4.78 -5.84
C GLY A 80 17.56 4.31 -4.42
N HIS A 81 16.69 5.01 -3.70
CA HIS A 81 16.50 4.80 -2.26
C HIS A 81 15.75 3.50 -1.93
N PHE A 82 14.70 3.18 -2.70
CA PHE A 82 13.88 1.98 -2.49
C PHE A 82 14.45 0.79 -3.27
N ARG A 83 15.49 0.17 -2.72
CA ARG A 83 16.09 -1.06 -3.25
C ARG A 83 16.36 -2.01 -2.10
N LYS A 84 16.01 -3.28 -2.31
CA LYS A 84 16.44 -4.37 -1.43
C LYS A 84 17.95 -4.54 -1.61
N ASN A 85 18.67 -4.60 -0.50
CA ASN A 85 20.10 -4.89 -0.48
C ASN A 85 20.30 -6.40 -0.22
N GLU A 86 21.56 -6.84 -0.23
CA GLU A 86 21.94 -8.25 -0.06
C GLU A 86 21.43 -8.84 1.27
N ASP A 87 21.24 -8.01 2.30
CA ASP A 87 20.71 -8.45 3.59
C ASP A 87 19.27 -9.00 3.48
N TRP A 88 18.50 -8.53 2.49
CA TRP A 88 17.12 -8.99 2.27
C TRP A 88 17.05 -10.47 1.92
N ASP A 89 18.02 -10.98 1.16
CA ASP A 89 18.07 -12.37 0.70
C ASP A 89 18.39 -13.36 1.84
N HIS A 90 18.80 -12.85 3.00
CA HIS A 90 19.21 -13.63 4.16
C HIS A 90 18.20 -13.58 5.32
N VAL A 91 17.03 -12.97 5.12
CA VAL A 91 15.98 -12.93 6.14
C VAL A 91 15.37 -14.32 6.32
N ASP A 92 15.46 -14.85 7.55
CA ASP A 92 14.82 -16.12 7.92
C ASP A 92 13.34 -15.89 8.27
N TRP A 93 12.50 -15.93 7.24
CA TRP A 93 11.05 -15.76 7.36
C TRP A 93 10.36 -16.92 8.13
N ASP A 94 10.94 -18.11 8.06
CA ASP A 94 10.37 -19.32 8.68
C ASP A 94 10.77 -19.46 10.14
N GLY A 95 11.94 -18.96 10.51
CA GLY A 95 12.39 -18.84 11.90
C GLY A 95 11.80 -17.64 12.66
N MET A 96 11.02 -16.79 12.00
CA MET A 96 10.36 -15.65 12.66
C MET A 96 9.32 -16.14 13.66
N GLU A 97 9.27 -15.51 14.84
CA GLU A 97 8.28 -15.84 15.86
C GLU A 97 6.86 -15.71 15.27
N PRO A 98 5.96 -16.70 15.46
CA PRO A 98 4.69 -16.75 14.74
C PRO A 98 3.80 -15.51 14.89
N GLN A 99 3.73 -14.91 16.08
CA GLN A 99 2.93 -13.71 16.31
C GLN A 99 3.55 -12.49 15.63
N LEU A 100 4.88 -12.33 15.69
CA LEU A 100 5.61 -11.29 14.96
C LEU A 100 5.43 -11.43 13.45
N ARG A 101 5.53 -12.65 12.91
CA ARG A 101 5.33 -12.92 11.48
C ARG A 101 3.93 -12.51 11.04
N LYS A 102 2.92 -12.83 11.84
CA LYS A 102 1.53 -12.41 11.56
C LYS A 102 1.39 -10.89 11.54
N GLU A 103 1.84 -10.20 12.58
CA GLU A 103 1.73 -8.73 12.67
C GLU A 103 2.50 -8.02 11.55
N PHE A 104 3.68 -8.53 11.21
CA PHE A 104 4.48 -8.01 10.11
C PHE A 104 3.77 -8.13 8.77
N ILE A 105 3.11 -9.26 8.52
CA ILE A 105 2.36 -9.51 7.29
C ILE A 105 1.10 -8.65 7.22
N ASP A 106 0.35 -8.52 8.33
CA ASP A 106 -0.80 -7.62 8.41
C ASP A 106 -0.37 -6.16 8.13
N PHE A 107 0.81 -5.77 8.62
CA PHE A 107 1.42 -4.47 8.32
C PHE A 107 1.79 -4.33 6.84
N LEU A 108 2.38 -5.34 6.20
CA LEU A 108 2.70 -5.30 4.77
C LEU A 108 1.45 -5.21 3.89
N ILE A 109 0.41 -6.01 4.20
CA ILE A 109 -0.86 -6.00 3.46
C ILE A 109 -1.53 -4.64 3.55
N SER A 110 -1.61 -4.07 4.76
CA SER A 110 -2.20 -2.74 4.96
C SER A 110 -1.37 -1.65 4.28
N SER A 111 -0.04 -1.69 4.39
CA SER A 111 0.85 -0.74 3.73
C SER A 111 0.69 -0.82 2.20
N CYS A 112 0.77 -2.01 1.60
CA CYS A 112 0.59 -2.20 0.16
C CYS A 112 -0.76 -1.69 -0.35
N THR A 113 -1.84 -1.96 0.40
CA THR A 113 -3.19 -1.52 0.04
C THR A 113 -3.34 0.01 0.09
N ALA A 114 -2.78 0.65 1.11
CA ALA A 114 -2.79 2.11 1.25
C ALA A 114 -2.00 2.79 0.13
N GLU A 115 -0.78 2.29 -0.15
CA GLU A 115 0.09 2.77 -1.22
C GLU A 115 -0.55 2.63 -2.60
N PHE A 116 -1.17 1.47 -2.87
CA PHE A 116 -1.91 1.23 -4.10
C PHE A 116 -3.09 2.20 -4.24
N SER A 117 -3.85 2.41 -3.18
CA SER A 117 -4.95 3.37 -3.17
C SER A 117 -4.47 4.79 -3.47
N GLY A 118 -3.38 5.24 -2.84
CA GLY A 118 -2.81 6.58 -3.09
C GLY A 118 -2.41 6.74 -4.56
N CYS A 119 -1.71 5.75 -5.12
CA CYS A 119 -1.32 5.74 -6.52
C CYS A 119 -2.52 5.84 -7.48
N VAL A 120 -3.63 5.14 -7.21
CA VAL A 120 -4.87 5.23 -8.00
C VAL A 120 -5.49 6.62 -7.89
N LEU A 121 -5.63 7.16 -6.68
CA LEU A 121 -6.16 8.50 -6.46
C LEU A 121 -5.37 9.55 -7.25
N TYR A 122 -4.04 9.46 -7.20
CA TYR A 122 -3.17 10.44 -7.86
C TYR A 122 -3.23 10.36 -9.38
N LYS A 123 -3.32 9.15 -9.94
CA LYS A 123 -3.55 8.95 -11.36
C LYS A 123 -4.91 9.47 -11.80
N GLU A 124 -5.95 9.28 -11.00
CA GLU A 124 -7.28 9.80 -11.29
C GLU A 124 -7.32 11.33 -11.26
N MET A 125 -6.66 11.99 -10.31
CA MET A 125 -6.54 13.46 -10.28
C MET A 125 -5.87 13.97 -11.56
N LYS A 126 -4.76 13.36 -11.97
CA LYS A 126 -4.10 13.72 -13.24
C LYS A 126 -5.01 13.54 -14.46
N ARG A 127 -5.85 12.48 -14.47
CA ARG A 127 -6.74 12.16 -15.60
C ARG A 127 -7.91 13.15 -15.72
N ARG A 128 -8.43 13.62 -14.59
CA ARG A 128 -9.64 14.45 -14.53
C ARG A 128 -9.35 15.95 -14.42
N GLY A 129 -8.27 16.33 -13.75
CA GLY A 129 -7.93 17.71 -13.45
C GLY A 129 -7.48 18.51 -14.68
N SER A 130 -7.68 19.82 -14.60
CA SER A 130 -7.30 20.80 -15.61
C SER A 130 -6.23 21.77 -15.11
N ASN A 131 -6.06 21.90 -13.79
CA ASN A 131 -5.06 22.74 -13.16
C ASN A 131 -3.67 22.11 -13.32
N LYS A 132 -2.79 22.79 -14.06
CA LYS A 132 -1.46 22.27 -14.40
C LYS A 132 -0.54 22.12 -13.19
N ASP A 133 -0.67 22.97 -12.19
CA ASP A 133 0.15 22.87 -10.99
C ASP A 133 -0.22 21.61 -10.22
N ILE A 134 -1.52 21.42 -9.97
CA ILE A 134 -2.04 20.28 -9.22
C ILE A 134 -1.77 18.97 -9.98
N THR A 135 -2.15 18.90 -11.26
CA THR A 135 -1.92 17.69 -12.07
C THR A 135 -0.42 17.33 -12.19
N GLN A 136 0.49 18.31 -12.22
CA GLN A 136 1.93 18.07 -12.21
C GLN A 136 2.40 17.49 -10.87
N LEU A 137 1.97 18.07 -9.74
CA LEU A 137 2.32 17.53 -8.41
C LEU A 137 1.86 16.08 -8.29
N PHE A 138 0.58 15.82 -8.58
CA PHE A 138 -0.01 14.48 -8.45
C PHE A 138 0.65 13.46 -9.41
N GLN A 139 1.10 13.89 -10.59
CA GLN A 139 1.91 13.03 -11.45
C GLN A 139 3.24 12.61 -10.80
N LEU A 140 3.92 13.55 -10.14
CA LEU A 140 5.20 13.29 -9.49
C LEU A 140 5.02 12.41 -8.25
N MET A 141 3.97 12.66 -7.45
CA MET A 141 3.62 11.80 -6.32
C MET A 141 3.28 10.38 -6.78
N ALA A 142 2.48 10.22 -7.84
CA ALA A 142 2.15 8.89 -8.38
C ALA A 142 3.38 8.10 -8.86
N ARG A 143 4.43 8.78 -9.33
CA ARG A 143 5.72 8.14 -9.67
C ARG A 143 6.39 7.58 -8.43
N ASP A 144 6.37 8.32 -7.33
CA ASP A 144 7.06 7.95 -6.09
C ASP A 144 6.29 6.85 -5.35
N GLU A 145 4.96 6.93 -5.25
CA GLU A 145 4.14 5.85 -4.66
C GLU A 145 4.24 4.54 -5.45
N ALA A 146 4.39 4.60 -6.78
CA ALA A 146 4.62 3.40 -7.58
C ALA A 146 5.92 2.67 -7.20
N ARG A 147 6.93 3.38 -6.66
CA ARG A 147 8.17 2.76 -6.17
C ARG A 147 7.99 2.16 -4.78
N HIS A 148 7.21 2.81 -3.91
CA HIS A 148 6.84 2.24 -2.60
C HIS A 148 6.06 0.94 -2.78
N ALA A 149 5.00 0.98 -3.58
CA ALA A 149 4.19 -0.19 -3.90
C ALA A 149 5.04 -1.29 -4.55
N GLY A 150 5.90 -0.96 -5.52
CA GLY A 150 6.82 -1.92 -6.13
C GLY A 150 7.80 -2.56 -5.14
N PHE A 151 8.31 -1.78 -4.18
CA PHE A 151 9.22 -2.29 -3.15
C PHE A 151 8.52 -3.27 -2.18
N ILE A 152 7.28 -2.97 -1.79
CA ILE A 152 6.49 -3.77 -0.86
C ILE A 152 5.91 -5.02 -1.53
N ASN A 153 5.46 -4.92 -2.79
CA ASN A 153 4.73 -6.00 -3.45
C ASN A 153 5.63 -7.17 -3.90
N ASP A 154 6.95 -6.95 -3.99
CA ASP A 154 7.93 -8.01 -4.24
C ASP A 154 8.47 -8.64 -2.92
N ALA A 155 7.91 -8.29 -1.75
CA ALA A 155 8.32 -8.78 -0.42
C ALA A 155 7.80 -10.17 -0.09
#